data_AF-A0A357Y3S0-F1
#
_entry.id   AF-A0A357Y3S0-F1
#
_cell.length_a   1.000
_cell.length_b   1.000
_cell.length_c   1.000
_cell.angle_alpha   90.00
_cell.angle_beta   90.00
_cell.angle_gamma   90.00
#
_symmetry.space_group_name_H-M   'P 1'
#
loop_
_entity.id
_entity.type
_entity.pdbx_description
1 polymer ?
#
loop_
_entity_poly.entity_id
_entity_poly.type
_entity_poly.pdbx_seq_one_letter_code
_entity_poly.pdbx_strand_id
1 'polypeptide(L)' 'MSKEESIRSVICGNLNRLLNERRMTQKELSDFMGVSASTVNDWVRGKKIPRMDKVDKLCSIFGVSREEILYDHSSRTNP' A
#
# COMPACT_ATOMS: atom_id res chain seq x y z
N MET A 1 -14.82 -9.79 -12.94
CA MET A 1 -13.71 -9.15 -12.21
C MET A 1 -12.42 -9.76 -12.72
N SER A 2 -11.52 -8.94 -13.26
CA SER A 2 -10.21 -9.42 -13.73
C SER A 2 -9.26 -9.63 -12.54
N LYS A 3 -8.27 -10.51 -12.71
CA LYS A 3 -7.25 -10.79 -11.68
C LYS A 3 -6.48 -9.53 -11.26
N GLU A 4 -6.33 -8.58 -12.17
CA GLU A 4 -5.66 -7.30 -11.90
C GLU A 4 -6.48 -6.33 -11.04
N GLU A 5 -7.81 -6.27 -11.23
CA GLU A 5 -8.69 -5.43 -10.42
C GLU A 5 -8.66 -5.85 -8.95
N SER A 6 -8.61 -7.15 -8.70
CA SER A 6 -8.47 -7.71 -7.36
C SER A 6 -7.16 -7.27 -6.69
N ILE A 7 -6.02 -7.36 -7.40
CA ILE A 7 -4.71 -6.95 -6.85
C ILE A 7 -4.68 -5.45 -6.55
N ARG A 8 -5.25 -4.60 -7.43
CA ARG A 8 -5.35 -3.15 -7.19
C ARG A 8 -6.11 -2.85 -5.90
N SER A 9 -7.25 -3.51 -5.73
CA SER A 9 -8.11 -3.34 -4.54
C SER A 9 -7.40 -3.77 -3.25
N VAL A 10 -6.64 -4.86 -3.31
CA VAL A 10 -5.86 -5.36 -2.15
C VAL A 10 -4.79 -4.36 -1.76
N ILE A 11 -3.97 -3.92 -2.71
CA ILE A 11 -2.87 -2.99 -2.43
C ILE A 11 -3.39 -1.65 -1.91
N CYS A 12 -4.46 -1.11 -2.51
CA CYS A 12 -5.00 0.16 -2.04
C CYS A 12 -5.62 0.03 -0.65
N GLY A 13 -6.32 -1.08 -0.35
CA GLY A 13 -6.86 -1.35 0.98
C GLY A 13 -5.76 -1.46 2.03
N ASN A 14 -4.72 -2.23 1.74
CA ASN A 14 -3.57 -2.40 2.62
C ASN A 14 -2.81 -1.09 2.87
N LEU A 15 -2.58 -0.27 1.85
CA LEU A 15 -1.93 1.04 2.02
C LEU A 15 -2.75 1.98 2.89
N ASN A 16 -4.08 2.04 2.70
CA ASN A 16 -4.93 2.86 3.57
C ASN A 16 -4.87 2.39 5.03
N ARG A 17 -4.90 1.07 5.26
CA ARG A 17 -4.76 0.49 6.60
C ARG A 17 -3.41 0.85 7.23
N LEU A 18 -2.30 0.64 6.52
CA LEU A 18 -0.95 0.93 7.02
C LEU A 18 -0.75 2.41 7.35
N LEU A 19 -1.28 3.32 6.51
CA LEU A 19 -1.28 4.76 6.78
C LEU A 19 -2.04 5.09 8.08
N ASN A 20 -3.22 4.49 8.28
CA ASN A 20 -4.02 4.70 9.48
C ASN A 20 -3.33 4.13 10.75
N GLU A 21 -2.80 2.91 10.68
CA GLU A 21 -2.09 2.25 11.79
C GLU A 21 -0.85 3.05 12.23
N ARG A 22 -0.13 3.64 11.28
CA ARG A 22 1.05 4.47 11.54
C ARG A 22 0.72 5.94 11.80
N ARG A 23 -0.56 6.34 11.75
CA ARG A 23 -1.00 7.75 11.79
C ARG A 23 -0.22 8.65 10.81
N MET A 24 0.08 8.10 9.64
CA MET A 24 0.88 8.74 8.60
C MET A 24 -0.04 9.27 7.51
N THR A 25 0.20 10.51 7.07
CA THR A 25 -0.51 11.13 5.95
C THR A 25 0.08 10.68 4.61
N GLN A 26 -0.71 10.79 3.54
CA GLN A 26 -0.21 10.52 2.18
C GLN A 26 0.94 11.45 1.78
N LYS A 27 0.97 12.67 2.32
CA LYS A 27 2.04 13.64 2.09
C LYS A 27 3.34 13.18 2.74
N GLU A 28 3.31 12.81 4.02
CA GLU A 28 4.48 12.27 4.71
C GLU A 28 5.00 11.01 4.01
N LEU A 29 4.10 10.11 3.60
CA LEU A 29 4.49 8.95 2.82
C LEU A 29 5.17 9.36 1.50
N SER A 30 4.67 10.38 0.81
CA SER A 30 5.28 10.85 -0.43
C SER A 30 6.69 11.42 -0.21
N ASP A 31 6.90 12.13 0.91
CA ASP A 31 8.19 12.68 1.31
C ASP A 31 9.19 11.54 1.64
N PHE A 32 8.78 10.54 2.43
CA PHE A 32 9.61 9.36 2.72
C PHE A 32 9.92 8.53 1.46
N MET A 33 8.93 8.39 0.58
CA MET A 33 9.07 7.67 -0.68
C MET A 33 9.93 8.42 -1.70
N GLY A 34 10.08 9.74 -1.56
CA GLY A 34 10.75 10.59 -2.56
C GLY A 34 9.99 10.60 -3.89
N VAL A 35 8.66 10.57 -3.83
CA VAL A 35 7.76 10.61 -5.00
C VAL A 35 6.72 11.71 -4.81
N SER A 36 5.99 12.07 -5.87
CA SER A 36 4.93 13.06 -5.72
C SER A 36 3.76 12.55 -4.86
N ALA A 37 3.09 13.46 -4.16
CA ALA A 37 1.84 13.15 -3.46
C ALA A 37 0.77 12.59 -4.42
N SER A 38 0.75 13.01 -5.68
CA SER A 38 -0.13 12.44 -6.72
C SER A 38 0.15 10.96 -6.99
N THR A 39 1.42 10.55 -6.96
CA THR A 39 1.83 9.15 -7.14
C THR A 39 1.32 8.29 -5.99
N VAL A 40 1.46 8.76 -4.75
CA VAL A 40 0.92 8.07 -3.57
C VAL A 40 -0.61 8.00 -3.64
N ASN A 41 -1.28 9.10 -3.97
CA ASN A 41 -2.73 9.12 -4.12
C ASN A 41 -3.22 8.15 -5.22
N ASP A 42 -2.48 8.00 -6.32
CA ASP A 42 -2.80 7.01 -7.36
C ASP A 42 -2.75 5.57 -6.82
N TRP A 43 -1.79 5.26 -5.93
CA TRP A 43 -1.69 3.94 -5.29
C TRP A 43 -2.81 3.72 -4.27
N VAL A 44 -3.07 4.72 -3.43
CA VAL A 44 -4.10 4.68 -2.37
C VAL A 44 -5.52 4.60 -2.94
N ARG A 45 -5.74 5.11 -4.16
CA ARG A 45 -7.01 4.97 -4.90
C ARG A 45 -7.06 3.79 -5.86
N GLY A 46 -6.01 2.98 -5.94
CA GLY A 46 -5.94 1.84 -6.86
C GLY A 46 -5.90 2.21 -8.34
N LYS A 47 -5.61 3.47 -8.69
CA LYS A 47 -5.46 3.93 -10.10
C LYS A 47 -4.20 3.38 -10.75
N LYS A 48 -3.14 3.24 -9.96
CA LYS A 48 -1.86 2.64 -10.36
C LYS A 48 -1.36 1.73 -9.26
N ILE A 49 -0.52 0.77 -9.63
CA ILE A 49 0.14 -0.11 -8.69
C ILE A 49 1.61 0.34 -8.53
N PRO A 50 2.15 0.43 -7.31
CA PRO A 50 3.58 0.63 -7.11
C PRO A 50 4.38 -0.49 -7.77
N ARG A 51 5.47 -0.14 -8.46
CA ARG A 51 6.44 -1.11 -8.97
C ARG A 51 7.14 -1.82 -7.79
N MET A 52 7.76 -2.97 -8.05
CA MET A 52 8.37 -3.79 -6.99
C MET A 52 9.44 -3.05 -6.17
N ASP A 53 10.23 -2.18 -6.79
CA ASP A 53 11.19 -1.31 -6.09
C ASP A 53 10.50 -0.37 -5.07
N LYS A 54 9.30 0.12 -5.42
CA LYS A 54 8.49 0.96 -4.53
C LYS A 54 7.82 0.12 -3.45
N VAL A 55 7.38 -1.10 -3.75
CA VAL A 55 6.88 -2.04 -2.74
C VAL A 55 7.95 -2.33 -1.69
N ASP A 56 9.20 -2.55 -2.10
CA ASP A 56 10.32 -2.79 -1.18
C ASP A 56 10.59 -1.59 -0.27
N LYS A 57 10.48 -0.37 -0.83
CA LYS A 57 10.60 0.86 -0.05
C LYS A 57 9.45 1.04 0.92
N LEU A 58 8.21 0.72 0.51
CA LEU A 58 7.04 0.73 1.39
C LEU A 58 7.21 -0.27 2.54
N CYS A 59 7.72 -1.47 2.27
CA CYS A 59 8.06 -2.47 3.29
C CYS A 59 9.04 -1.89 4.32
N SER A 60 10.06 -1.19 3.85
CA SER A 60 11.07 -0.57 4.71
C SER A 60 10.51 0.57 5.57
N ILE A 61 9.64 1.42 5.00
CA ILE A 61 9.02 2.55 5.71
C ILE A 61 8.02 2.06 6.75
N PHE A 62 7.18 1.08 6.38
CA PHE A 62 6.13 0.57 7.25
C PHE A 62 6.61 -0.54 8.19
N GLY A 63 7.80 -1.10 7.98
CA GLY A 63 8.33 -2.23 8.74
C GLY A 63 7.51 -3.50 8.55
N VAL A 64 7.04 -3.76 7.33
CA VAL A 64 6.17 -4.89 6.99
C VAL A 64 6.77 -5.71 5.86
N SER A 65 6.26 -6.92 5.64
CA SER A 65 6.68 -7.76 4.53
C SER A 65 5.94 -7.39 3.23
N ARG A 66 6.41 -7.92 2.09
CA ARG A 66 5.75 -7.69 0.79
C ARG A 66 4.34 -8.26 0.77
N GLU A 67 4.14 -9.36 1.48
CA GLU A 67 2.85 -10.03 1.57
C GLU A 67 1.82 -9.13 2.21
N GLU A 68 2.20 -8.36 3.24
CA GLU A 68 1.35 -7.39 3.93
C GLU A 68 0.79 -6.30 2.99
N ILE A 69 1.51 -6.02 1.90
CA ILE A 69 1.12 -5.04 0.89
C ILE A 69 0.35 -5.71 -0.25
N LEU A 70 0.82 -6.86 -0.75
CA LEU A 70 0.37 -7.46 -2.00
C LEU A 70 -0.80 -8.44 -1.87
N TYR A 71 -1.02 -9.03 -0.68
CA TYR A 71 -2.06 -10.02 -0.46
C TYR A 71 -3.13 -9.52 0.52
N ASP A 72 -4.32 -10.10 0.41
CA ASP A 72 -5.41 -9.85 1.34
C ASP A 72 -5.18 -10.64 2.63
N HIS A 73 -5.31 -9.97 3.77
CA HIS A 73 -5.14 -10.55 5.12
C HIS A 73 -6.44 -10.55 5.92
N SER A 74 -7.56 -10.19 5.30
CA SER A 74 -8.90 -10.16 5.92
C SER A 74 -9.36 -11.51 6.49
N SER A 75 -8.67 -12.62 6.18
CA SER A 75 -8.92 -13.96 6.70
C SER A 75 -8.11 -14.34 7.94
N ARG A 76 -7.23 -13.47 8.48
CA ARG A 76 -6.57 -13.69 9.77
C ARG A 76 -7.42 -13.22 10.94
N THR A 77 -8.65 -13.71 11.05
CA THR A 77 -9.33 -13.82 12.35
C THR A 77 -8.70 -15.03 13.05
N ASN A 78 -7.64 -14.80 13.83
CA ASN A 78 -7.23 -15.80 14.82
C ASN A 78 -8.19 -15.66 16.02
N PRO A 79 -8.74 -16.77 16.55
CA PRO A 79 -9.77 -16.81 17.60
C PRO A 79 -9.37 -16.14 18.92
#